data_AF-A0A124IEN1-F1
#
_entry.id   AF-A0A124IEN1-F1
#
_cell.length_a   1.000
_cell.length_b   1.000
_cell.length_c   1.000
_cell.angle_alpha   90.00
_cell.angle_beta   90.00
_cell.angle_gamma   90.00
#
_symmetry.space_group_name_H-M   'P 1'
#
loop_
_entity.id
_entity.type
_entity.pdbx_description
1 polymer ?
#
loop_
_entity_poly.entity_id
_entity_poly.type
_entity_poly.pdbx_seq_one_letter_code
_entity_poly.pdbx_strand_id
1 'polypeptide(L)'
;MAQTELQRKIAEESAQPYIWVDVRADEAQGTVFNLILGNSGPTFAHNIRATIEPPLPSDPSSKGDAAQRRLRNGIKSLGPGHKLVWFIGIGHQMVKDDIPQLHTITVEAEGPHGPIPQMTYEIDLSDFRETRDAPEGNFHYVRKAIEKIEKKLPKPGSPVRVIVENQDRQSPEG
;
A
#
# COMPACT_ATOMS: atom_id res chain seq x y z
N MET A 1 4.46 -2.25 45.44
CA MET A 1 5.11 -3.11 44.43
C MET A 1 4.21 -3.40 43.22
N ALA A 2 2.88 -3.49 43.36
CA ALA A 2 1.97 -3.74 42.23
C ALA A 2 1.92 -2.63 41.15
N GLN A 3 2.06 -1.35 41.53
CA GLN A 3 2.00 -0.23 40.59
C GLN A 3 3.18 -0.18 39.61
N THR A 4 4.39 -0.52 40.07
CA THR A 4 5.60 -0.52 39.23
C THR A 4 5.60 -1.66 38.20
N GLU A 5 5.08 -2.83 38.59
CA GLU A 5 4.95 -3.97 37.69
C GLU A 5 3.93 -3.72 36.58
N LEU A 6 2.79 -3.10 36.92
CA LEU A 6 1.80 -2.69 35.94
C LEU A 6 2.36 -1.64 34.96
N GLN A 7 3.11 -0.66 35.46
CA GLN A 7 3.75 0.35 34.61
C GLN A 7 4.79 -0.26 33.67
N ARG A 8 5.60 -1.22 34.13
CA ARG A 8 6.56 -1.94 33.28
C ARG A 8 5.84 -2.71 32.18
N LYS A 9 4.79 -3.47 32.53
CA LYS A 9 4.04 -4.26 31.56
C LYS A 9 3.38 -3.40 30.48
N ILE A 10 2.80 -2.25 30.87
CA ILE A 10 2.24 -1.28 29.92
C ILE A 10 3.33 -0.73 28.99
N ALA A 11 4.51 -0.41 29.53
CA ALA A 11 5.62 0.08 28.72
C ALA A 11 6.10 -0.99 27.72
N GLU A 12 6.24 -2.24 28.14
CA GLU A 12 6.65 -3.36 27.29
C GLU A 12 5.62 -3.64 26.19
N GLU A 13 4.33 -3.69 26.52
CA GLU A 13 3.24 -3.88 25.54
C GLU A 13 3.18 -2.71 24.54
N SER A 14 3.37 -1.47 24.99
CA SER A 14 3.39 -0.30 24.11
C SER A 14 4.59 -0.28 23.15
N ALA A 15 5.65 -1.03 23.45
CA ALA A 15 6.85 -1.12 22.63
C ALA A 15 6.83 -2.32 21.68
N GLN A 16 5.77 -3.14 21.64
CA GLN A 16 5.70 -4.27 20.73
C GLN A 16 5.41 -3.83 19.29
N PRO A 17 5.97 -4.51 18.27
CA PRO A 17 5.58 -4.28 16.89
C PRO A 17 4.13 -4.74 16.67
N TYR A 18 3.48 -4.16 15.67
CA TYR A 18 2.13 -4.55 15.26
C TYR A 18 2.17 -4.96 13.78
N ILE A 19 2.25 -6.26 13.54
CA ILE A 19 2.40 -6.84 12.21
C ILE A 19 1.07 -7.32 11.68
N TRP A 20 0.79 -6.95 10.44
CA TRP A 20 -0.43 -7.32 9.76
C TRP A 20 -0.14 -7.66 8.30
N VAL A 21 -0.95 -8.56 7.77
CA VAL A 21 -1.02 -8.89 6.35
C VAL A 21 -2.40 -8.51 5.82
N ASP A 22 -2.46 -7.83 4.69
CA ASP A 22 -3.71 -7.35 4.11
C ASP A 22 -3.69 -7.53 2.61
N VAL A 23 -4.87 -7.55 2.01
CA VAL A 23 -5.05 -7.52 0.56
C VAL A 23 -5.78 -6.24 0.22
N ARG A 24 -5.21 -5.44 -0.68
CA ARG A 24 -5.84 -4.17 -1.09
C ARG A 24 -5.99 -4.07 -2.59
N ALA A 25 -7.12 -3.53 -3.00
CA ALA A 25 -7.30 -3.01 -4.34
C ALA A 25 -6.54 -1.68 -4.48
N ASP A 26 -5.92 -1.42 -5.62
CA ASP A 26 -5.41 -0.10 -5.97
C ASP A 26 -6.07 0.32 -7.28
N GLU A 27 -6.96 1.32 -7.21
CA GLU A 27 -7.64 1.87 -8.38
C GLU A 27 -6.74 2.78 -9.22
N ALA A 28 -5.60 3.25 -8.70
CA ALA A 28 -4.71 4.15 -9.43
C ALA A 28 -4.13 3.51 -10.72
N GLN A 29 -4.15 2.18 -10.80
CA GLN A 29 -3.68 1.40 -11.96
C GLN A 29 -4.72 0.39 -12.49
N GLY A 30 -6.01 0.61 -12.25
CA GLY A 30 -7.09 -0.26 -12.75
C GLY A 30 -7.19 -1.56 -11.96
N THR A 31 -7.97 -1.53 -10.87
CA THR A 31 -8.40 -2.69 -10.04
C THR A 31 -7.33 -3.77 -9.89
N VAL A 32 -6.11 -3.38 -9.52
CA VAL A 32 -5.05 -4.34 -9.21
C VAL A 32 -5.14 -4.72 -7.74
N PHE A 33 -4.88 -5.99 -7.44
CA PHE A 33 -4.82 -6.50 -6.08
C PHE A 33 -3.37 -6.64 -5.65
N ASN A 34 -3.08 -6.16 -4.44
CA ASN A 34 -1.77 -6.24 -3.82
C ASN A 34 -1.87 -6.99 -2.49
N LEU A 35 -0.94 -7.90 -2.26
CA LEU A 35 -0.67 -8.50 -0.95
C LEU A 35 0.32 -7.59 -0.22
N ILE A 36 -0.03 -7.20 0.99
CA ILE A 36 0.74 -6.24 1.79
C ILE A 36 1.10 -6.88 3.13
N LEU A 37 2.37 -6.79 3.51
CA LEU A 37 2.82 -7.00 4.88
C LEU A 37 3.24 -5.65 5.46
N GLY A 38 2.67 -5.26 6.60
CA GLY A 38 2.98 -3.98 7.25
C GLY A 38 3.34 -4.13 8.71
N ASN A 39 4.10 -3.14 9.21
CA ASN A 39 4.34 -2.93 10.63
C ASN A 39 3.82 -1.54 11.04
N SER A 40 2.74 -1.49 11.82
CA SER A 40 2.23 -0.23 12.38
C SER A 40 2.64 0.00 13.83
N GLY A 41 3.43 -0.91 14.42
CA GLY A 41 3.97 -0.75 15.77
C GLY A 41 5.21 0.14 15.81
N PRO A 42 5.61 0.61 17.00
CA PRO A 42 6.71 1.56 17.16
C PRO A 42 8.11 0.95 17.07
N THR A 43 8.23 -0.38 16.99
CA THR A 43 9.53 -1.08 17.00
C THR A 43 9.70 -2.04 15.84
N PHE A 44 10.92 -2.56 15.66
CA PHE A 44 11.19 -3.59 14.67
C PHE A 44 10.53 -4.91 15.05
N ALA A 45 9.92 -5.56 14.06
CA ALA A 45 9.59 -6.97 14.14
C ALA A 45 10.69 -7.81 13.48
N HIS A 46 10.90 -9.00 14.02
CA HIS A 46 11.84 -10.01 13.55
C HIS A 46 11.14 -11.34 13.29
N ASN A 47 11.77 -12.19 12.48
CA ASN A 47 11.33 -13.57 12.22
C ASN A 47 9.84 -13.68 11.84
N ILE A 48 9.37 -12.72 11.04
CA ILE A 48 7.96 -12.56 10.70
C ILE A 48 7.53 -13.69 9.77
N ARG A 49 6.51 -14.44 10.13
CA ARG A 49 5.90 -15.49 9.29
C ARG A 49 4.43 -15.22 9.13
N ALA A 50 3.91 -15.50 7.95
CA ALA A 50 2.47 -15.51 7.74
C ALA A 50 2.03 -16.65 6.82
N THR A 51 0.92 -17.29 7.17
CA THR A 51 0.22 -18.29 6.35
C THR A 51 -1.12 -17.73 5.92
N ILE A 52 -1.58 -18.16 4.74
CA ILE A 52 -2.87 -17.77 4.18
C ILE A 52 -3.52 -19.05 3.65
N GLU A 53 -4.69 -19.39 4.19
CA GLU A 53 -5.38 -20.65 3.93
C GLU A 53 -6.87 -20.40 3.62
N PRO A 54 -7.36 -20.81 2.44
CA PRO A 54 -6.59 -21.31 1.29
C PRO A 54 -5.61 -20.25 0.74
N PRO A 55 -4.58 -20.62 -0.04
CA PRO A 55 -3.68 -19.64 -0.65
C PRO A 55 -4.44 -18.62 -1.50
N LEU A 56 -3.97 -17.38 -1.52
CA LEU A 56 -4.55 -16.36 -2.39
C LEU A 56 -4.33 -16.74 -3.87
N PRO A 57 -5.33 -16.55 -4.72
CA PRO A 57 -5.14 -16.66 -6.17
C PRO A 57 -4.04 -15.69 -6.62
N SER A 58 -3.22 -16.12 -7.58
CA SER A 58 -2.13 -15.33 -8.15
C SER A 58 -2.15 -15.43 -9.67
N ASP A 59 -2.08 -14.30 -10.35
CA ASP A 59 -1.94 -14.26 -11.82
C ASP A 59 -0.59 -14.90 -12.20
N PRO A 60 -0.51 -15.75 -13.23
CA PRO A 60 0.74 -16.38 -13.67
C PRO A 60 1.88 -15.39 -13.96
N SER A 61 1.54 -14.16 -14.36
CA SER A 61 2.49 -13.07 -14.62
C SER A 61 2.92 -12.32 -13.36
N SER A 62 2.22 -12.50 -12.24
CA SER A 62 2.50 -11.84 -10.97
C SER A 62 3.57 -12.57 -10.15
N LYS A 63 3.90 -11.99 -8.99
CA LYS A 63 4.79 -12.61 -8.00
C LYS A 63 4.03 -13.09 -6.76
N GLY A 64 2.70 -13.22 -6.84
CA GLY A 64 1.86 -13.54 -5.69
C GLY A 64 2.22 -14.87 -5.02
N ASP A 65 2.40 -15.95 -5.78
CA ASP A 65 2.82 -17.24 -5.22
C ASP A 65 4.19 -17.18 -4.54
N ALA A 66 5.11 -16.41 -5.13
CA ALA A 66 6.44 -16.22 -4.56
C ALA A 66 6.38 -15.38 -3.27
N ALA A 67 5.51 -14.37 -3.22
CA ALA A 67 5.27 -13.56 -2.03
C ALA A 67 4.68 -14.41 -0.90
N GLN A 68 3.65 -15.21 -1.17
CA GLN A 68 3.06 -16.12 -0.18
C GLN A 68 4.08 -17.15 0.33
N ARG A 69 4.93 -17.72 -0.55
CA ARG A 69 6.05 -18.58 -0.12
C ARG A 69 7.04 -17.83 0.76
N ARG A 70 7.36 -16.58 0.42
CA ARG A 70 8.27 -15.73 1.20
C ARG A 70 7.72 -15.48 2.60
N LEU A 71 6.43 -15.19 2.73
CA LEU A 71 5.75 -15.00 4.01
C LEU A 71 5.81 -16.27 4.87
N ARG A 72 5.55 -17.45 4.30
CA ARG A 72 5.66 -18.73 5.03
C ARG A 72 7.09 -19.04 5.48
N ASN A 73 8.06 -18.77 4.62
CA ASN A 73 9.48 -19.05 4.91
C ASN A 73 10.06 -18.08 5.96
N GLY A 74 9.54 -16.86 6.00
CA GLY A 74 9.90 -15.84 6.98
C GLY A 74 10.55 -14.60 6.36
N ILE A 75 10.20 -13.44 6.91
CA ILE A 75 10.85 -12.15 6.67
C ILE A 75 11.72 -11.83 7.89
N LYS A 76 13.01 -11.59 7.66
CA LYS A 76 13.99 -11.39 8.73
C LYS A 76 13.64 -10.24 9.67
N SER A 77 13.23 -9.11 9.09
CA SER A 77 12.83 -7.95 9.86
C SER A 77 11.96 -6.99 9.07
N LEU A 78 11.14 -6.21 9.79
CA LEU A 78 10.38 -5.11 9.24
C LEU A 78 10.34 -3.96 10.25
N GLY A 79 10.83 -2.79 9.85
CA GLY A 79 10.89 -1.60 10.70
C GLY A 79 9.54 -0.92 10.88
N PRO A 80 9.43 -0.01 11.87
CA PRO A 80 8.21 0.77 12.11
C PRO A 80 7.75 1.51 10.85
N GLY A 81 6.46 1.44 10.52
CA GLY A 81 5.85 2.12 9.38
C GLY A 81 6.20 1.54 8.00
N HIS A 82 7.12 0.57 7.92
CA HIS A 82 7.51 -0.04 6.66
C HIS A 82 6.45 -1.04 6.18
N LYS A 83 6.32 -1.15 4.85
CA LYS A 83 5.43 -2.09 4.18
C LYS A 83 6.17 -2.80 3.05
N LEU A 84 5.91 -4.09 2.89
CA LEU A 84 6.26 -4.85 1.70
C LEU A 84 4.97 -5.08 0.90
N VAL A 85 5.01 -4.73 -0.38
CA VAL A 85 3.85 -4.77 -1.28
C VAL A 85 4.19 -5.67 -2.46
N TRP A 86 3.35 -6.66 -2.73
CA TRP A 86 3.49 -7.55 -3.87
C TRP A 86 2.21 -7.53 -4.70
N PHE A 87 2.36 -7.26 -5.99
CA PHE A 87 1.27 -7.43 -6.95
C PHE A 87 0.91 -8.91 -7.08
N ILE A 88 -0.37 -9.22 -6.90
CA ILE A 88 -0.90 -10.59 -6.99
C ILE A 88 -1.78 -10.81 -8.23
N GLY A 89 -2.46 -9.78 -8.74
CA GLY A 89 -3.15 -9.82 -10.04
C GLY A 89 -4.25 -8.78 -10.20
N ILE A 90 -5.10 -8.95 -11.21
CA ILE A 90 -6.14 -7.96 -11.60
C ILE A 90 -7.54 -8.49 -11.20
N GLY A 91 -8.41 -7.62 -10.70
CA GLY A 91 -9.65 -7.97 -10.00
C GLY A 91 -10.60 -8.93 -10.73
N HIS A 92 -10.79 -8.77 -12.04
CA HIS A 92 -11.67 -9.65 -12.82
C HIS A 92 -11.21 -11.13 -12.85
N GLN A 93 -9.94 -11.40 -12.53
CA GLN A 93 -9.40 -12.76 -12.46
C GLN A 93 -9.37 -13.32 -11.04
N MET A 94 -9.27 -12.44 -10.03
CA MET A 94 -9.18 -12.81 -8.61
C MET A 94 -10.52 -13.05 -7.95
N VAL A 95 -11.57 -12.47 -8.52
CA VAL A 95 -12.86 -12.33 -7.88
C VAL A 95 -13.93 -13.03 -8.73
N LYS A 96 -13.67 -14.30 -9.06
CA LYS A 96 -14.61 -15.19 -9.76
C LYS A 96 -15.27 -16.13 -8.75
N ASP A 97 -16.51 -16.51 -9.01
CA ASP A 97 -17.30 -17.35 -8.09
C ASP A 97 -16.72 -18.77 -7.88
N ASP A 98 -15.82 -19.20 -8.77
CA ASP A 98 -15.13 -20.50 -8.70
C ASP A 98 -13.80 -20.44 -7.91
N ILE A 99 -13.48 -19.28 -7.32
CA ILE A 99 -12.25 -19.07 -6.55
C ILE A 99 -12.63 -18.85 -5.08
N PRO A 100 -11.97 -19.50 -4.10
CA PRO A 100 -12.20 -19.23 -2.70
C PRO A 100 -12.09 -17.72 -2.42
N GLN A 101 -13.13 -17.14 -1.80
CA GLN A 101 -13.14 -15.72 -1.46
C GLN A 101 -12.70 -15.50 -0.01
N LEU A 102 -13.02 -16.44 0.89
CA LEU A 102 -12.62 -16.38 2.29
C LEU A 102 -11.24 -17.00 2.49
N HIS A 103 -10.35 -16.25 3.12
CA HIS A 103 -8.98 -16.68 3.44
C HIS A 103 -8.64 -16.38 4.90
N THR A 104 -8.22 -17.41 5.63
CA THR A 104 -7.70 -17.26 6.99
C THR A 104 -6.22 -16.91 6.93
N ILE A 105 -5.86 -15.78 7.51
CA ILE A 105 -4.48 -15.34 7.67
C ILE A 105 -4.05 -15.63 9.11
N THR A 106 -2.87 -16.22 9.26
CA THR A 106 -2.19 -16.35 10.56
C THR A 106 -0.82 -15.69 10.49
N VAL A 107 -0.53 -14.80 11.44
CA VAL A 107 0.70 -14.01 11.51
C VAL A 107 1.42 -14.27 12.83
N GLU A 108 2.72 -14.50 12.72
CA GLU A 108 3.65 -14.71 13.84
C GLU A 108 4.85 -13.78 13.66
N ALA A 109 5.38 -13.23 14.76
CA ALA A 109 6.59 -12.42 14.75
C ALA A 109 7.24 -12.36 16.13
N GLU A 110 8.43 -11.77 16.18
CA GLU A 110 9.16 -11.45 17.41
C GLU A 110 9.35 -9.93 17.51
N GLY A 111 9.07 -9.40 18.70
CA GLY A 111 9.36 -8.02 19.07
C GLY A 111 10.61 -7.92 19.97
N PRO A 112 10.89 -6.73 20.51
CA PRO A 112 12.07 -6.48 21.34
C PRO A 112 12.13 -7.33 22.62
N HIS A 113 10.98 -7.83 23.09
CA HIS A 113 10.88 -8.64 24.30
C HIS A 113 10.58 -10.13 24.01
N GLY A 114 10.78 -10.59 22.77
CA GLY A 114 10.53 -11.97 22.35
C GLY A 114 9.27 -12.12 21.49
N PRO A 115 8.70 -13.33 21.38
CA PRO A 115 7.54 -13.60 20.53
C PRO A 115 6.34 -12.72 20.90
N ILE A 116 5.69 -12.13 19.89
CA ILE A 116 4.42 -11.42 20.08
C ILE A 116 3.24 -12.41 19.95
N PRO A 117 2.06 -12.10 20.51
CA PRO A 117 0.88 -12.92 20.33
C PRO A 117 0.57 -13.16 18.84
N GLN A 118 0.34 -14.42 18.48
CA GLN A 118 -0.10 -14.80 17.15
C GLN A 118 -1.45 -14.13 16.85
N MET A 119 -1.58 -13.60 15.64
CA MET A 119 -2.80 -12.98 15.16
C MET A 119 -3.41 -13.84 14.05
N THR A 120 -4.67 -14.22 14.21
CA THR A 120 -5.42 -14.98 13.21
C THR A 120 -6.73 -14.25 12.90
N TYR A 121 -7.01 -14.02 11.62
CA TYR A 121 -8.19 -13.30 11.14
C TYR A 121 -8.50 -13.71 9.71
N GLU A 122 -9.70 -13.38 9.25
CA GLU A 122 -10.18 -13.75 7.93
C GLU A 122 -10.24 -12.51 7.04
N ILE A 123 -9.90 -12.69 5.76
CA ILE A 123 -10.13 -11.71 4.70
C ILE A 123 -11.06 -12.34 3.68
N ASP A 124 -12.14 -11.65 3.34
CA ASP A 124 -13.03 -12.03 2.25
C ASP A 124 -12.71 -11.17 1.01
N LEU A 125 -12.24 -11.80 -0.07
CA LEU A 125 -11.95 -11.12 -1.33
C LEU A 125 -13.20 -10.53 -1.99
N SER A 126 -14.39 -11.04 -1.65
CA SER A 126 -15.64 -10.52 -2.16
C SER A 126 -15.99 -9.14 -1.59
N ASP A 127 -15.46 -8.77 -0.42
CA ASP A 127 -15.63 -7.43 0.18
C ASP A 127 -15.06 -6.33 -0.72
N PHE A 128 -14.10 -6.66 -1.58
CA PHE A 128 -13.50 -5.71 -2.54
C PHE A 128 -14.25 -5.63 -3.87
N ARG A 129 -15.32 -6.41 -4.10
CA ARG A 129 -16.13 -6.39 -5.35
C ARG A 129 -16.83 -5.06 -5.58
N GLU A 130 -17.36 -4.48 -4.52
CA GLU A 130 -18.22 -3.29 -4.57
C GLU A 130 -17.55 -2.04 -3.97
N THR A 131 -16.36 -2.22 -3.39
CA THR A 131 -15.61 -1.16 -2.74
C THR A 131 -14.92 -0.30 -3.81
N ARG A 132 -15.35 0.96 -3.93
CA ARG A 132 -14.65 2.00 -4.68
C ARG A 132 -13.49 2.51 -3.84
N ASP A 133 -12.30 1.99 -4.08
CA ASP A 133 -11.09 2.47 -3.42
C ASP A 133 -10.66 3.76 -4.13
N ALA A 134 -11.35 4.87 -3.80
CA ALA A 134 -11.02 6.17 -4.36
C ALA A 134 -9.53 6.44 -4.07
N PRO A 135 -8.69 6.74 -5.08
CA PRO A 135 -7.28 6.96 -4.84
C PRO A 135 -7.14 8.16 -3.91
N GLU A 136 -6.82 7.92 -2.63
CA GLU A 136 -6.36 8.97 -1.73
C GLU A 136 -5.22 9.69 -2.45
N GLY A 137 -5.40 10.99 -2.71
CA GLY A 137 -4.60 11.78 -3.63
C GLY A 137 -3.10 11.53 -3.46
N ASN A 138 -2.55 10.63 -4.27
CA ASN A 138 -1.16 10.22 -4.16
C ASN A 138 -0.26 11.35 -4.71
N PHE A 139 0.80 11.73 -3.99
CA PHE A 139 1.83 12.64 -4.47
C PHE A 139 2.42 12.24 -5.84
N HIS A 140 2.30 10.97 -6.23
CA HIS A 140 2.58 10.50 -7.59
C HIS A 140 1.74 11.23 -8.66
N TYR A 141 0.45 11.49 -8.41
CA TYR A 141 -0.39 12.27 -9.32
C TYR A 141 0.04 13.73 -9.36
N VAL A 142 0.43 14.30 -8.22
CA VAL A 142 1.02 15.64 -8.16
C VAL A 142 2.31 15.68 -8.97
N ARG A 143 3.20 14.68 -8.82
CA ARG A 143 4.42 14.54 -9.61
C ARG A 143 4.12 14.43 -11.10
N LYS A 144 3.19 13.58 -11.51
CA LYS A 144 2.76 13.45 -12.91
C LYS A 144 2.15 14.75 -13.45
N ALA A 145 1.42 15.50 -12.63
CA ALA A 145 0.90 16.80 -13.01
C ALA A 145 2.05 17.80 -13.25
N ILE A 146 3.05 17.82 -12.36
CA ILE A 146 4.25 18.64 -12.51
C ILE A 146 5.04 18.25 -13.78
N GLU A 147 5.26 16.95 -14.03
CA GLU A 147 5.93 16.47 -15.26
C GLU A 147 5.16 16.85 -16.53
N LYS A 148 3.82 16.81 -16.50
CA LYS A 148 2.99 17.26 -17.62
C LYS A 148 3.11 18.77 -17.85
N ILE A 149 3.26 19.55 -16.79
CA ILE A 149 3.51 21.00 -16.89
C ILE A 149 4.90 21.23 -17.51
N GLU A 150 5.94 20.55 -17.01
CA GLU A 150 7.29 20.63 -17.55
C GLU A 150 7.34 20.33 -19.06
N LYS A 151 6.65 19.26 -19.50
CA LYS A 151 6.56 18.90 -20.93
C LYS A 151 5.86 19.95 -21.79
N LYS A 152 4.98 20.77 -21.20
CA LYS A 152 4.27 21.86 -21.89
C LYS A 152 5.00 23.19 -21.83
N LEU A 153 5.99 23.33 -20.95
CA LEU A 153 6.81 24.53 -20.89
C LEU A 153 7.75 24.57 -22.11
N PRO A 154 7.86 25.72 -22.79
CA PRO A 154 8.84 25.89 -23.85
C PRO A 154 10.25 25.69 -23.27
N LYS A 155 11.12 25.00 -24.00
CA LYS A 155 12.52 24.81 -23.59
C LYS A 155 13.18 26.16 -23.29
N PRO A 156 14.04 26.26 -22.25
CA PRO A 156 14.80 27.47 -22.01
C PRO A 156 15.58 27.87 -23.27
N GLY A 157 15.29 29.06 -23.81
CA GLY A 157 15.89 29.57 -25.06
C GLY A 157 15.04 29.44 -26.32
N SER A 158 13.86 28.81 -26.26
CA SER A 158 12.92 28.81 -27.39
C SER A 158 12.20 30.16 -27.52
N PRO A 159 12.11 30.76 -28.71
CA PRO A 159 11.43 32.04 -28.90
C PRO A 159 9.93 31.87 -28.62
N VAL A 160 9.46 32.53 -27.55
CA VAL A 160 8.03 32.62 -27.23
C VAL A 160 7.42 33.67 -28.16
N ARG A 161 6.52 33.26 -29.05
CA ARG A 161 5.72 34.22 -29.85
C ARG A 161 4.69 34.86 -28.93
N VAL A 162 4.98 36.08 -28.48
CA VAL A 162 4.00 36.94 -27.83
C VAL A 162 3.13 37.54 -28.92
N ILE A 163 1.87 37.14 -28.97
CA ILE A 163 0.86 37.81 -29.79
C ILE A 163 0.36 38.98 -28.95
N VAL A 164 0.76 40.19 -29.33
CA VAL A 164 0.23 41.42 -28.73
C VAL A 164 -1.01 41.79 -29.54
N GLU A 165 -2.19 41.54 -28.99
CA GLU A 165 -3.43 42.14 -29.52
C GLU A 165 -3.44 43.62 -29.16
N ASN A 166 -3.01 44.47 -30.10
CA ASN A 166 -3.26 45.90 -30.01
C ASN A 166 -4.74 46.14 -30.28
N GLN A 167 -5.51 46.44 -29.23
CA GLN A 167 -6.76 47.17 -29.38
C GLN A 167 -6.39 48.59 -29.83
N ASP A 168 -6.59 48.87 -31.12
CA ASP A 168 -6.37 50.19 -31.71
C ASP A 168 -7.12 51.27 -30.91
N ARG A 169 -6.33 52.18 -30.34
CA ARG A 169 -6.81 53.48 -29.89
C ARG A 169 -7.27 54.25 -31.13
N GLN A 170 -8.58 54.36 -31.34
CA GLN A 170 -9.12 55.46 -32.13
C GLN A 170 -8.65 56.77 -31.50
N SER A 171 -7.86 57.55 -32.23
CA SER A 171 -7.62 58.96 -31.94
C SER A 171 -8.29 59.83 -33.02
N PRO A 172 -8.78 61.01 -32.63
CA PRO A 172 -9.80 61.75 -33.37
C PRO A 172 -9.18 62.89 -34.18
N GLU A 173 -9.54 63.08 -35.45
CA GLU A 173 -9.46 64.36 -36.20
C GLU A 173 -10.40 64.23 -37.42
N GLY A 174 -11.15 65.21 -37.89
CA GLY A 174 -11.32 66.63 -37.57
C GLY A 174 -12.40 67.18 -38.51
#